data_AF-A0A7Z9WE29-F1
#
_entry.id   AF-A0A7Z9WE29-F1
#
_cell.length_a   1.000
_cell.length_b   1.000
_cell.length_c   1.000
_cell.angle_alpha   90.00
_cell.angle_beta   90.00
_cell.angle_gamma   90.00
#
_symmetry.space_group_name_H-M   'P 1'
#
loop_
_entity.id
_entity.type
_entity.pdbx_description
1 polymer ?
#
loop_
_entity_poly.entity_id
_entity_poly.type
_entity_poly.pdbx_seq_one_letter_code
_entity_poly.pdbx_strand_id
1 'polypeptide(L)'
;MEERQKNLSNSLERATFAGGCFWCLEADFEKIPGVIEAISGYTGGYTEAPSYEEVCSGSTGHLEAVQVVYDPKVVSYQELLEIFWSHIDPTDSGGQFVDRGSQYRTAIFYHSQEQKRLAEQSKKELEARGIFKDPIVTEIRRLKHFYKAEEYHQDFYKKEPLRYFSYRSSSGRDQFLRSIHRALKEKASSSIKSEK
;
A
#
# COMPACT_ATOMS: atom_id res chain seq x y z
N MET A 1 -17.11 -11.98 -38.85
CA MET A 1 -17.28 -10.64 -38.23
C MET A 1 -17.55 -10.72 -36.73
N GLU A 2 -17.78 -11.91 -36.16
CA GLU A 2 -18.02 -12.10 -34.70
C GLU A 2 -16.74 -12.27 -33.85
N GLU A 3 -15.56 -12.49 -34.45
CA GLU A 3 -14.30 -12.62 -33.69
C GLU A 3 -13.62 -11.29 -33.33
N ARG A 4 -14.05 -10.17 -33.92
CA ARG A 4 -13.46 -8.84 -33.61
C ARG A 4 -14.10 -8.15 -32.40
N GLN A 5 -15.18 -8.70 -31.85
CA GLN A 5 -15.97 -8.05 -30.80
C GLN A 5 -15.70 -8.59 -29.39
N LYS A 6 -14.74 -9.53 -29.26
CA LYS A 6 -14.43 -10.21 -27.98
C LYS A 6 -13.27 -9.59 -27.19
N ASN A 7 -12.76 -8.41 -27.57
CA ASN A 7 -11.45 -7.93 -27.09
C ASN A 7 -11.39 -6.50 -26.49
N LEU A 8 -12.50 -5.87 -26.11
CA LEU A 8 -12.45 -4.54 -25.45
C LEU A 8 -13.47 -4.37 -24.31
N SER A 9 -13.38 -5.20 -23.27
CA SER A 9 -13.72 -4.73 -21.93
C SER A 9 -12.42 -4.47 -21.16
N ASN A 10 -11.86 -3.26 -21.33
CA ASN A 10 -10.84 -2.74 -20.42
C ASN A 10 -11.51 -2.43 -19.08
N SER A 11 -11.79 -3.45 -18.28
CA SER A 11 -12.25 -3.24 -16.92
C SER A 11 -11.07 -2.82 -16.06
N LEU A 12 -11.14 -1.64 -15.48
CA LEU A 12 -10.23 -1.23 -14.40
C LEU A 12 -10.30 -2.26 -13.27
N GLU A 13 -9.15 -2.52 -12.66
CA GLU A 13 -9.01 -3.43 -11.53
C GLU A 13 -8.82 -2.66 -10.22
N ARG A 14 -8.98 -3.37 -9.10
CA ARG A 14 -8.84 -2.79 -7.75
C ARG A 14 -7.79 -3.54 -6.94
N ALA A 15 -6.97 -2.79 -6.23
CA ALA A 15 -6.06 -3.29 -5.21
C ALA A 15 -6.31 -2.54 -3.89
N THR A 16 -6.03 -3.15 -2.74
CA THR A 16 -6.24 -2.49 -1.45
C THR A 16 -5.08 -2.78 -0.51
N PHE A 17 -4.51 -1.71 0.03
CA PHE A 17 -3.27 -1.72 0.80
C PHE A 17 -3.43 -0.90 2.07
N ALA A 18 -2.96 -1.42 3.21
CA ALA A 18 -2.78 -0.67 4.45
C ALA A 18 -1.27 -0.53 4.72
N GLY A 19 -0.82 0.68 5.00
CA GLY A 19 0.59 1.03 5.05
C GLY A 19 0.87 2.23 5.93
N GLY A 20 0.16 2.33 7.06
CA GLY A 20 0.22 3.50 7.95
C GLY A 20 -0.79 4.58 7.56
N CYS A 21 -0.46 5.83 7.85
CA CYS A 21 -1.28 6.97 7.46
C CYS A 21 -1.65 6.92 5.97
N PHE A 22 -2.95 6.83 5.70
CA PHE A 22 -3.48 6.72 4.35
C PHE A 22 -3.21 7.94 3.46
N TRP A 23 -3.00 9.15 4.02
CA TRP A 23 -2.68 10.35 3.26
C TRP A 23 -1.35 10.22 2.52
N CYS A 24 -0.38 9.58 3.19
CA CYS A 24 0.92 9.30 2.59
C CYS A 24 0.77 8.26 1.48
N LEU A 25 0.06 7.17 1.77
CA LEU A 25 -0.05 6.05 0.84
C LEU A 25 -0.89 6.40 -0.40
N GLU A 26 -1.96 7.17 -0.23
CA GLU A 26 -2.78 7.73 -1.31
C GLU A 26 -1.92 8.60 -2.22
N ALA A 27 -1.23 9.59 -1.64
CA ALA A 27 -0.36 10.50 -2.38
C ALA A 27 0.79 9.78 -3.11
N ASP A 28 1.24 8.63 -2.62
CA ASP A 28 2.29 7.83 -3.25
C ASP A 28 1.73 7.01 -4.43
N PHE A 29 0.52 6.45 -4.32
CA PHE A 29 -0.14 5.73 -5.42
C PHE A 29 -0.67 6.62 -6.55
N GLU A 30 -1.20 7.80 -6.24
CA GLU A 30 -1.77 8.68 -7.27
C GLU A 30 -0.75 9.16 -8.32
N LYS A 31 0.54 9.11 -8.00
CA LYS A 31 1.63 9.51 -8.91
C LYS A 31 1.99 8.42 -9.92
N ILE A 32 1.43 7.22 -9.79
CA ILE A 32 1.82 6.05 -10.57
C ILE A 32 1.06 6.05 -11.91
N PRO A 33 1.75 6.04 -13.06
CA PRO A 33 1.10 5.89 -14.35
C PRO A 33 0.24 4.62 -14.40
N GLY A 34 -1.01 4.75 -14.84
CA GLY A 34 -1.97 3.64 -14.88
C GLY A 34 -2.85 3.52 -13.64
N VAL A 35 -2.52 4.19 -12.53
CA VAL A 35 -3.47 4.40 -11.44
C VAL A 35 -4.46 5.48 -11.88
N ILE A 36 -5.75 5.14 -11.81
CA ILE A 36 -6.87 6.02 -12.18
C ILE A 36 -7.38 6.78 -10.95
N GLU A 37 -7.39 6.12 -9.79
CA GLU A 37 -7.87 6.67 -8.54
C GLU A 37 -7.18 5.97 -7.35
N ALA A 38 -6.86 6.71 -6.30
CA ALA A 38 -6.48 6.15 -5.00
C ALA A 38 -7.42 6.73 -3.95
N ILE A 39 -8.14 5.86 -3.25
CA ILE A 39 -9.22 6.25 -2.32
C ILE A 39 -8.78 5.91 -0.90
N SER A 40 -8.70 6.91 -0.03
CA SER A 40 -8.46 6.72 1.40
C SER A 40 -9.70 6.12 2.09
N GLY A 41 -9.50 5.15 2.98
CA GLY A 41 -10.59 4.48 3.67
C GLY A 41 -10.17 3.52 4.78
N TYR A 42 -11.14 2.75 5.25
CA TYR A 42 -11.02 1.84 6.38
C TYR A 42 -11.42 0.42 5.99
N THR A 43 -10.63 -0.57 6.39
CA THR A 43 -10.96 -2.00 6.15
C THR A 43 -10.29 -2.92 7.17
N GLY A 44 -10.62 -4.21 7.14
CA GLY A 44 -10.01 -5.23 8.00
C GLY A 44 -10.60 -5.36 9.40
N GLY A 45 -11.42 -4.42 9.85
CA GLY A 45 -12.10 -4.45 11.13
C GLY A 45 -13.47 -5.13 11.11
N TYR A 46 -14.22 -4.92 12.20
CA TYR A 46 -15.52 -5.54 12.44
C TYR A 46 -16.64 -4.53 12.71
N THR A 47 -16.32 -3.24 12.85
CA THR A 47 -17.34 -2.19 13.00
C THR A 47 -17.89 -1.84 11.63
N GLU A 48 -19.21 -1.78 11.50
CA GLU A 48 -19.84 -1.40 10.24
C GLU A 48 -19.81 0.12 10.08
N ALA A 49 -19.41 0.60 8.89
CA ALA A 49 -19.38 2.02 8.53
C ALA A 49 -18.72 2.92 9.61
N PRO A 50 -17.48 2.63 10.04
CA PRO A 50 -16.83 3.38 11.11
C PRO A 50 -16.49 4.81 10.67
N SER A 51 -16.58 5.75 11.60
CA SER A 51 -16.02 7.11 11.48
C SER A 51 -14.51 7.12 11.71
N TYR A 52 -13.85 8.19 11.26
CA TYR A 52 -12.43 8.41 11.54
C TYR A 52 -12.12 8.34 13.05
N GLU A 53 -12.93 8.99 13.89
CA GLU A 53 -12.73 9.03 15.34
C GLU A 53 -12.79 7.63 15.97
N GLU A 54 -13.71 6.79 15.50
CA GLU A 54 -13.82 5.41 15.95
C GLU A 54 -12.59 4.59 15.53
N VAL A 55 -12.12 4.73 14.30
CA VAL A 55 -10.89 4.05 13.82
C VAL A 55 -9.66 4.50 14.60
N CYS A 56 -9.51 5.82 14.83
CA CYS A 56 -8.41 6.37 15.61
C CYS A 56 -8.39 5.90 17.07
N SER A 57 -9.54 5.56 17.63
CA SER A 57 -9.61 4.95 18.98
C SER A 57 -8.98 3.55 19.05
N GLY A 58 -8.79 2.89 17.89
CA GLY A 58 -8.29 1.51 17.79
C GLY A 58 -9.33 0.44 18.12
N SER A 59 -10.54 0.83 18.53
CA SER A 59 -11.57 -0.10 19.02
C SER A 59 -12.36 -0.82 17.93
N THR A 60 -12.19 -0.46 16.66
CA THR A 60 -12.97 -1.00 15.54
C THR A 60 -12.30 -2.17 14.83
N GLY A 61 -11.01 -2.38 15.11
CA GLY A 61 -10.15 -3.33 14.40
C GLY A 61 -9.82 -2.94 12.96
N HIS A 62 -10.28 -1.79 12.48
CA HIS A 62 -9.96 -1.31 11.14
C HIS A 62 -8.53 -0.81 11.04
N LEU A 63 -7.98 -0.96 9.84
CA LEU A 63 -6.76 -0.32 9.39
C LEU A 63 -7.11 0.84 8.47
N GLU A 64 -6.33 1.92 8.55
CA GLU A 64 -6.26 2.90 7.48
C GLU A 64 -5.68 2.22 6.23
N ALA A 65 -6.40 2.36 5.12
CA ALA A 65 -6.09 1.69 3.88
C ALA A 65 -6.40 2.57 2.69
N VAL A 66 -5.79 2.24 1.56
CA VAL A 66 -6.02 2.87 0.27
C VAL A 66 -6.53 1.82 -0.70
N GLN A 67 -7.67 2.09 -1.33
CA GLN A 67 -8.16 1.31 -2.47
C GLN A 67 -7.70 1.98 -3.76
N VAL A 68 -6.86 1.29 -4.52
CA VAL A 68 -6.29 1.77 -5.78
C VAL A 68 -7.11 1.19 -6.92
N VAL A 69 -7.64 2.05 -7.79
CA VAL A 69 -8.27 1.69 -9.06
C VAL A 69 -7.24 1.90 -10.16
N TYR A 70 -6.93 0.87 -10.95
CA TYR A 70 -5.85 0.92 -11.95
C TYR A 70 -6.24 0.26 -13.27
N ASP A 71 -5.57 0.69 -14.36
CA ASP A 71 -5.62 0.02 -15.66
C ASP A 71 -4.53 -1.07 -15.72
N PRO A 72 -4.90 -2.37 -15.71
CA PRO A 72 -3.93 -3.47 -15.77
C PRO A 72 -3.10 -3.51 -17.05
N LYS A 73 -3.45 -2.72 -18.08
CA LYS A 73 -2.66 -2.58 -19.31
C LYS A 73 -1.50 -1.60 -19.17
N VAL A 74 -1.54 -0.73 -18.17
CA VAL A 74 -0.52 0.31 -17.94
C VAL A 74 0.33 -0.03 -16.72
N VAL A 75 -0.29 -0.53 -15.64
CA VAL A 75 0.40 -0.98 -14.42
C VAL A 75 -0.19 -2.30 -13.93
N SER A 76 0.66 -3.27 -13.66
CA SER A 76 0.27 -4.58 -13.14
C SER A 76 0.09 -4.58 -11.63
N TYR A 77 -0.65 -5.57 -11.11
CA TYR A 77 -0.78 -5.77 -9.66
C TYR A 77 0.59 -6.03 -8.99
N GLN A 78 1.50 -6.74 -9.66
CA GLN A 78 2.86 -6.97 -9.17
C GLN A 78 3.64 -5.66 -9.04
N GLU A 79 3.55 -4.75 -10.00
CA GLU A 79 4.18 -3.43 -9.90
C GLU A 79 3.57 -2.62 -8.74
N LEU A 80 2.26 -2.68 -8.53
CA LEU A 80 1.62 -2.05 -7.36
C LEU A 80 2.11 -2.66 -6.04
N LEU A 81 2.35 -3.97 -5.98
CA LEU A 81 2.96 -4.61 -4.81
C LEU A 81 4.40 -4.12 -4.58
N GLU A 82 5.23 -4.04 -5.63
CA GLU A 82 6.60 -3.52 -5.52
C GLU A 82 6.62 -2.06 -5.06
N ILE A 83 5.72 -1.25 -5.58
CA ILE A 83 5.51 0.14 -5.14
C ILE A 83 5.10 0.14 -3.67
N PHE A 84 4.11 -0.66 -3.27
CA PHE A 84 3.68 -0.76 -1.88
C PHE A 84 4.85 -1.08 -0.93
N TRP A 85 5.62 -2.13 -1.22
CA TRP A 85 6.77 -2.56 -0.40
C TRP A 85 7.86 -1.49 -0.29
N SER A 86 8.01 -0.63 -1.30
CA SER A 86 8.97 0.48 -1.32
C SER A 86 8.49 1.75 -0.61
N HIS A 87 7.27 1.77 -0.08
CA HIS A 87 6.68 2.94 0.60
C HIS A 87 6.29 2.69 2.07
N ILE A 88 6.61 1.50 2.62
CA ILE A 88 6.32 1.10 4.00
C ILE A 88 7.56 0.50 4.69
N ASP A 89 7.50 0.41 6.02
CA ASP A 89 8.31 -0.53 6.80
C ASP A 89 7.51 -1.83 7.00
N PRO A 90 7.81 -2.91 6.26
CA PRO A 90 7.06 -4.16 6.33
C PRO A 90 7.40 -5.00 7.58
N THR A 91 8.30 -4.53 8.44
CA THR A 91 8.72 -5.21 9.68
C THR A 91 8.10 -4.61 10.95
N ASP A 92 7.49 -3.43 10.84
CA ASP A 92 6.93 -2.72 11.98
C ASP A 92 5.50 -3.21 12.31
N SER A 93 5.39 -3.98 13.41
CA SER A 93 4.11 -4.50 13.91
C SER A 93 3.35 -3.50 14.81
N GLY A 94 3.96 -2.37 15.17
CA GLY A 94 3.41 -1.36 16.08
C GLY A 94 2.67 -0.21 15.41
N GLY A 95 2.74 -0.12 14.07
CA GLY A 95 2.22 0.99 13.27
C GLY A 95 3.23 1.35 12.18
N GLN A 96 3.14 2.51 11.52
CA GLN A 96 4.18 2.95 10.57
C GLN A 96 4.84 4.26 11.00
N PHE A 97 6.16 4.24 11.17
CA PHE A 97 6.97 5.38 11.59
C PHE A 97 6.48 6.09 12.87
N VAL A 98 6.05 7.36 12.82
CA VAL A 98 5.46 8.05 13.97
C VAL A 98 4.02 7.63 14.27
N ASP A 99 3.31 7.05 13.29
CA ASP A 99 1.92 6.61 13.48
C ASP A 99 1.95 5.28 14.22
N ARG A 100 1.44 5.25 15.45
CA ARG A 100 1.42 4.07 16.33
C ARG A 100 -0.01 3.63 16.60
N GLY A 101 -0.25 2.32 16.61
CA GLY A 101 -1.57 1.74 16.81
C GLY A 101 -1.91 0.68 15.77
N SER A 102 -2.87 -0.18 16.08
CA SER A 102 -3.28 -1.27 15.19
C SER A 102 -3.81 -0.77 13.85
N GLN A 103 -4.43 0.41 13.83
CA GLN A 103 -4.98 1.03 12.63
C GLN A 103 -3.90 1.44 11.61
N TYR A 104 -2.65 1.59 12.06
CA TYR A 104 -1.52 1.97 11.22
C TYR A 104 -0.63 0.79 10.82
N ARG A 105 -1.04 -0.45 11.11
CA ARG A 105 -0.31 -1.65 10.70
C ARG A 105 -0.36 -1.84 9.19
N THR A 106 0.51 -2.73 8.70
CA THR A 106 0.60 -3.05 7.28
C THR A 106 -0.25 -4.27 6.92
N ALA A 107 -0.99 -4.18 5.83
CA ALA A 107 -1.72 -5.32 5.28
C ALA A 107 -1.96 -5.17 3.77
N ILE A 108 -2.05 -6.30 3.07
CA ILE A 108 -2.51 -6.38 1.68
C ILE A 108 -3.86 -7.08 1.68
N PHE A 109 -4.89 -6.40 1.17
CA PHE A 109 -6.24 -6.95 1.08
C PHE A 109 -6.52 -7.42 -0.34
N TYR A 110 -6.53 -8.74 -0.55
CA TYR A 110 -6.74 -9.33 -1.87
C TYR A 110 -8.22 -9.37 -2.24
N HIS A 111 -8.51 -9.06 -3.51
CA HIS A 111 -9.84 -9.09 -4.12
C HIS A 111 -10.11 -10.42 -4.85
N SER A 112 -9.06 -11.15 -5.21
CA SER A 112 -9.14 -12.43 -5.92
C SER A 112 -8.08 -13.42 -5.44
N GLN A 113 -8.25 -14.69 -5.80
CA GLN A 113 -7.26 -15.72 -5.46
C GLN A 113 -5.92 -15.51 -6.19
N GLU A 114 -5.95 -14.89 -7.37
CA GLU A 114 -4.72 -14.53 -8.09
C GLU A 114 -3.97 -13.40 -7.39
N GLN A 115 -4.68 -12.36 -6.92
CA GLN A 115 -4.05 -11.32 -6.09
C GLN A 115 -3.46 -11.91 -4.81
N LYS A 116 -4.14 -12.85 -4.15
CA LYS A 116 -3.59 -13.54 -2.98
C LYS A 116 -2.26 -14.23 -3.33
N ARG A 117 -2.24 -15.01 -4.41
CA ARG A 117 -1.06 -15.76 -4.86
C ARG A 117 0.10 -14.81 -5.16
N LEU A 118 -0.15 -13.72 -5.89
CA LEU A 118 0.84 -12.72 -6.25
C LEU A 118 1.35 -11.94 -5.03
N ALA A 119 0.47 -11.58 -4.09
CA ALA A 119 0.87 -10.92 -2.85
C ALA A 119 1.78 -11.83 -2.01
N GLU A 120 1.41 -13.10 -1.83
CA GLU A 120 2.21 -14.09 -1.10
C GLU A 120 3.56 -14.34 -1.77
N GLN A 121 3.58 -14.41 -3.10
CA GLN A 121 4.80 -14.52 -3.88
C GLN A 121 5.70 -13.29 -3.68
N SER A 122 5.15 -12.07 -3.81
CA SER A 122 5.92 -10.83 -3.64
C SER A 122 6.51 -10.69 -2.23
N LYS A 123 5.78 -11.15 -1.20
CA LYS A 123 6.27 -11.19 0.18
C LYS A 123 7.47 -12.12 0.31
N LYS A 124 7.39 -13.33 -0.24
CA LYS A 124 8.51 -14.30 -0.23
C LYS A 124 9.72 -13.78 -0.99
N GLU A 125 9.50 -13.13 -2.14
CA GLU A 125 10.58 -12.51 -2.92
C GLU A 125 11.25 -11.38 -2.13
N LEU A 126 10.47 -10.57 -1.41
CA LEU A 126 11.01 -9.52 -0.55
C LEU A 126 11.85 -10.08 0.62
N GLU A 127 11.37 -11.16 1.26
CA GLU A 127 12.12 -11.90 2.29
C GLU A 127 13.43 -12.46 1.73
N ALA A 128 13.39 -13.08 0.55
CA ALA A 128 14.55 -13.67 -0.11
C ALA A 128 15.62 -12.64 -0.50
N ARG A 129 15.24 -11.39 -0.78
CA ARG A 129 16.20 -10.29 -1.00
C ARG A 129 17.02 -9.98 0.27
N GLY A 130 16.53 -10.36 1.46
CA GLY A 130 17.22 -10.23 2.75
C GLY A 130 17.61 -8.79 3.09
N ILE A 131 16.81 -7.82 2.66
CA ILE A 131 17.04 -6.38 2.88
C ILE A 131 16.74 -6.02 4.33
N PHE A 132 15.67 -6.61 4.86
CA PHE A 132 15.22 -6.43 6.23
C PHE A 132 15.88 -7.46 7.14
N LYS A 133 16.32 -7.02 8.32
CA LYS A 133 16.86 -7.91 9.36
C LYS A 133 15.75 -8.63 10.11
N ASP A 134 14.63 -7.92 10.32
CA ASP A 134 13.47 -8.43 11.02
C ASP A 134 12.48 -9.10 10.06
N PRO A 135 11.64 -10.03 10.54
CA PRO A 135 10.65 -10.71 9.71
C PRO A 135 9.61 -9.75 9.10
N ILE A 136 9.11 -10.09 7.92
CA ILE A 136 8.02 -9.33 7.30
C ILE A 136 6.69 -9.65 7.97
N VAL A 137 6.15 -8.69 8.71
CA VAL A 137 4.92 -8.83 9.50
C VAL A 137 3.65 -8.44 8.74
N THR A 138 3.77 -7.83 7.55
CA THR A 138 2.63 -7.45 6.72
C THR A 138 1.68 -8.62 6.48
N GLU A 139 0.41 -8.44 6.86
CA GLU A 139 -0.65 -9.43 6.72
C GLU A 139 -1.16 -9.49 5.27
N ILE A 140 -1.57 -10.68 4.81
CA ILE A 140 -2.26 -10.85 3.51
C ILE A 140 -3.64 -11.43 3.80
N ARG A 141 -4.68 -10.61 3.59
CA ARG A 141 -6.05 -10.90 4.06
C ARG A 141 -7.06 -10.74 2.94
N ARG A 142 -8.15 -11.51 2.99
CA ARG A 142 -9.25 -11.31 2.05
C ARG A 142 -9.90 -9.97 2.32
N LEU A 143 -10.12 -9.15 1.29
CA LEU A 143 -10.98 -7.98 1.44
C LEU A 143 -12.41 -8.44 1.74
N LYS A 144 -12.98 -7.96 2.84
CA LYS A 144 -14.42 -8.12 3.14
C LYS A 144 -15.18 -6.90 2.67
N HIS A 145 -15.00 -5.77 3.36
CA HIS A 145 -15.65 -4.50 3.08
C HIS A 145 -14.62 -3.38 3.09
N PHE A 146 -14.79 -2.39 2.24
CA PHE A 146 -13.98 -1.17 2.23
C PHE A 146 -14.92 0.01 2.45
N TYR A 147 -14.66 0.79 3.50
CA TYR A 147 -15.42 1.99 3.82
C TYR A 147 -14.60 3.19 3.38
N LYS A 148 -15.09 3.94 2.39
CA LYS A 148 -14.46 5.19 1.97
C LYS A 148 -14.43 6.15 3.17
N ALA A 149 -13.27 6.74 3.45
CA ALA A 149 -13.12 7.75 4.49
C ALA A 149 -13.80 9.05 4.07
N GLU A 150 -14.01 9.92 5.04
CA GLU A 150 -14.62 11.22 4.88
C GLU A 150 -13.91 12.07 3.82
N GLU A 151 -14.66 12.93 3.14
CA GLU A 151 -14.16 13.67 1.96
C GLU A 151 -12.99 14.62 2.29
N TYR A 152 -12.85 15.04 3.55
CA TYR A 152 -11.73 15.86 3.99
C TYR A 152 -10.41 15.06 4.11
N HIS A 153 -10.45 13.72 4.13
CA HIS A 153 -9.26 12.89 4.08
C HIS A 153 -8.77 12.59 2.66
N GLN A 154 -9.66 12.62 1.68
CA GLN A 154 -9.31 12.36 0.28
C GLN A 154 -8.47 13.51 -0.26
N ASP A 155 -7.43 13.21 -1.04
CA ASP A 155 -6.57 14.23 -1.66
C ASP A 155 -5.94 15.19 -0.63
N PHE A 156 -5.72 14.73 0.61
CA PHE A 156 -5.31 15.64 1.70
C PHE A 156 -4.02 16.39 1.37
N TYR A 157 -3.08 15.75 0.66
CA TYR A 157 -1.84 16.37 0.22
C TYR A 157 -2.01 17.49 -0.83
N LYS A 158 -3.12 17.47 -1.60
CA LYS A 158 -3.49 18.52 -2.54
C LYS A 158 -4.27 19.63 -1.85
N LYS A 159 -5.21 19.26 -0.97
CA LYS A 159 -6.12 20.18 -0.27
C LYS A 159 -5.38 20.99 0.82
N GLU A 160 -4.49 20.34 1.56
CA GLU A 160 -3.76 20.92 2.70
C GLU A 160 -2.23 20.72 2.59
N PRO A 161 -1.57 21.25 1.53
CA PRO A 161 -0.21 20.88 1.17
C PRO A 161 0.84 21.22 2.24
N LEU A 162 0.69 22.36 2.93
CA LEU A 162 1.62 22.77 4.00
C LEU A 162 1.53 21.84 5.21
N ARG A 163 0.30 21.49 5.62
CA ARG A 163 0.06 20.60 6.75
C ARG A 163 0.53 19.18 6.42
N TYR A 164 0.21 18.70 5.22
CA TYR A 164 0.71 17.41 4.73
C TYR A 164 2.25 17.37 4.69
N PHE A 165 2.90 18.39 4.13
CA PHE A 165 4.36 18.42 4.05
C PHE A 165 5.02 18.44 5.42
N SER A 166 4.51 19.25 6.36
CA SER A 166 4.98 19.28 7.74
C SER A 166 4.85 17.91 8.42
N TYR A 167 3.73 17.23 8.20
CA TYR A 167 3.50 15.89 8.73
C TYR A 167 4.45 14.85 8.08
N ARG A 168 4.49 14.75 6.75
CA ARG A 168 5.32 13.77 6.03
C ARG A 168 6.80 13.91 6.39
N SER A 169 7.32 15.14 6.42
CA SER A 169 8.73 15.41 6.71
C SER A 169 9.15 15.07 8.14
N SER A 170 8.23 15.19 9.11
CA SER A 170 8.45 14.82 10.51
C SER A 170 8.13 13.35 10.82
N SER A 171 7.50 12.63 9.89
CA SER A 171 7.02 11.27 10.14
C SER A 171 8.12 10.21 10.30
N GLY A 172 9.33 10.45 9.82
CA GLY A 172 10.38 9.41 9.75
C GLY A 172 10.30 8.50 8.51
N ARG A 173 9.18 8.54 7.77
CA ARG A 173 8.93 7.72 6.58
C ARG A 173 10.00 7.92 5.52
N ASP A 174 10.23 9.15 5.09
CA ASP A 174 11.19 9.42 4.00
C ASP A 174 12.63 9.08 4.38
N GLN A 175 13.01 9.24 5.65
CA GLN A 175 14.32 8.86 6.15
C GLN A 175 14.51 7.34 6.03
N PHE A 176 13.51 6.57 6.45
CA PHE A 176 13.53 5.11 6.35
C PHE A 176 13.56 4.65 4.87
N LEU A 177 12.68 5.17 4.02
CA LEU A 177 12.61 4.77 2.60
C LEU A 177 13.92 5.06 1.86
N ARG A 178 14.57 6.20 2.14
CA ARG A 178 15.91 6.48 1.58
C ARG A 178 16.96 5.46 2.01
N SER A 179 16.90 4.98 3.26
CA SER A 179 17.84 3.97 3.76
C SER A 179 17.63 2.61 3.07
N ILE A 180 16.37 2.20 2.89
CA ILE A 180 16.02 0.94 2.22
C ILE A 180 16.34 0.99 0.73
N HIS A 181 16.02 2.09 0.04
CA HIS A 181 16.38 2.26 -1.37
C HIS A 181 17.88 2.23 -1.61
N ARG A 182 18.69 2.73 -0.67
CA ARG A 182 20.14 2.60 -0.72
C ARG A 182 20.57 1.14 -0.59
N ALA A 183 20.06 0.44 0.43
CA ALA A 183 20.38 -0.97 0.66
C ALA A 183 19.97 -1.87 -0.54
N LEU A 184 18.83 -1.59 -1.17
CA LEU A 184 18.36 -2.25 -2.38
C LEU A 184 19.35 -2.10 -3.55
N LYS A 185 19.82 -0.86 -3.80
CA LYS A 185 20.81 -0.57 -4.85
C LYS A 185 22.16 -1.23 -4.59
N GLU A 186 22.61 -1.22 -3.34
CA GLU A 186 23.87 -1.85 -2.93
C GLU A 186 23.83 -3.37 -3.12
N LYS A 187 22.75 -4.04 -2.69
CA LYS A 187 22.58 -5.48 -2.89
C LYS A 187 22.51 -5.87 -4.37
N ALA A 188 21.71 -5.15 -5.16
CA ALA A 188 21.61 -5.41 -6.60
C ALA A 188 22.99 -5.29 -7.29
N SER A 189 23.79 -4.28 -6.90
CA SER A 189 25.15 -4.09 -7.41
C SER A 189 26.13 -5.19 -6.99
N SER A 190 25.91 -5.80 -5.82
CA SER A 190 26.74 -6.90 -5.31
C SER A 190 26.43 -8.24 -6.01
N SER A 191 25.17 -8.55 -6.27
CA SER A 191 24.74 -9.78 -6.96
C SER A 191 25.28 -9.83 -8.40
N ILE A 192 25.27 -8.70 -9.11
CA ILE A 192 25.83 -8.58 -10.47
C ILE A 192 27.35 -8.83 -10.49
N LYS A 193 28.05 -8.53 -9.39
CA LYS A 193 29.51 -8.75 -9.29
C LYS A 193 29.86 -10.18 -8.89
N SER A 194 28.98 -10.92 -8.23
CA SER A 194 29.22 -12.33 -7.83
C SER A 194 28.90 -13.34 -8.94
N GLU A 195 28.21 -12.92 -10.00
CA GLU A 195 27.86 -13.76 -11.17
C GLU A 195 28.83 -13.59 -12.36
N LYS A 196 29.91 -12.81 -12.19
CA LYS A 196 31.02 -12.66 -13.15
C LYS A 196 32.29 -13.28 -12.59
#